data_AF-A3MZL1-F1
#
_entry.id   AF-A3MZL1-F1
#
_cell.length_a   1.000
_cell.length_b   1.000
_cell.length_c   1.000
_cell.angle_alpha   90.00
_cell.angle_beta   90.00
_cell.angle_gamma   90.00
#
_symmetry.space_group_name_H-M   'P 1'
#
loop_
_entity.id
_entity.type
_entity.pdbx_description
1 polymer ?
#
loop_
_entity_poly.entity_id
_entity_poly.type
_entity_poly.pdbx_seq_one_letter_code
_entity_poly.pdbx_strand_id
1 'polypeptide(L)'
;MISEQDKQAILNGAFGVTREGKKVKFLGKDDSIKDTFWYCIYTADNLVDDFMAYKTLAKRYTNNETRFDIVGLWQEKPEPFDLEKALAGEPVLLRDGSKAYIFHCINDEFTKKHNIGYQLLGVIVDSLEGKQLTRSWAKSGIFNEVNPYPDFDIIGMWKEPKPQLSSNSLQLPKPLTSPLNTGDGYFTLTTTGGKYVIDSWKWNDKTSDHAFLRNSRIYKTKEEVIQVIEAITGKQYEDR
;
A
#
# COMPACT_ATOMS: atom_id res chain seq x y z
N MET A 1 2.14 -1.73 13.63
CA MET A 1 1.94 -0.33 13.21
C MET A 1 2.79 -0.07 11.99
N ILE A 2 2.22 0.52 10.94
CA ILE A 2 2.95 0.89 9.71
C ILE A 2 3.95 2.02 9.99
N SER A 3 5.13 1.96 9.38
CA SER A 3 6.18 2.96 9.56
C SER A 3 5.84 4.29 8.85
N GLU A 4 6.41 5.41 9.31
CA GLU A 4 6.24 6.71 8.61
C GLU A 4 6.82 6.69 7.19
N GLN A 5 7.87 5.90 6.96
CA GLN A 5 8.45 5.70 5.64
C GLN A 5 7.46 4.99 4.70
N ASP A 6 6.80 3.93 5.16
CA ASP A 6 5.80 3.21 4.37
C ASP A 6 4.54 4.06 4.12
N LYS A 7 4.12 4.84 5.12
CA LYS A 7 3.05 5.84 4.95
C LYS A 7 3.39 6.84 3.85
N GLN A 8 4.61 7.37 3.85
CA GLN A 8 5.06 8.30 2.83
C GLN A 8 5.12 7.64 1.44
N ALA A 9 5.56 6.39 1.37
CA ALA A 9 5.56 5.64 0.12
C ALA A 9 4.13 5.42 -0.43
N ILE A 10 3.15 5.10 0.43
CA ILE A 10 1.74 4.99 0.05
C ILE A 10 1.19 6.32 -0.46
N LEU A 11 1.47 7.42 0.24
CA LEU A 11 1.11 8.77 -0.21
C LEU A 11 1.73 9.10 -1.57
N ASN A 12 2.94 8.60 -1.83
CA ASN A 12 3.66 8.75 -3.10
C ASN A 12 3.21 7.72 -4.17
N GLY A 13 2.11 6.99 -3.93
CA GLY A 13 1.50 6.11 -4.93
C GLY A 13 1.97 4.66 -4.89
N ALA A 14 2.79 4.25 -3.90
CA ALA A 14 3.04 2.84 -3.66
C ALA A 14 1.75 2.12 -3.26
N PHE A 15 1.65 0.84 -3.59
CA PHE A 15 0.55 0.02 -3.12
C PHE A 15 0.80 -0.34 -1.65
N GLY A 16 -0.25 -0.21 -0.84
CA GLY A 16 -0.27 -0.70 0.54
C GLY A 16 -0.81 -2.12 0.61
N VAL A 17 -0.60 -2.76 1.75
CA VAL A 17 -1.24 -4.03 2.10
C VAL A 17 -2.08 -3.82 3.37
N THR A 18 -3.36 -4.20 3.32
CA THR A 18 -4.20 -4.20 4.53
C THR A 18 -3.71 -5.28 5.49
N ARG A 19 -4.29 -5.32 6.68
CA ARG A 19 -3.93 -6.30 7.70
C ARG A 19 -4.48 -7.69 7.39
N GLU A 20 -5.67 -7.75 6.81
CA GLU A 20 -6.16 -8.97 6.16
C GLU A 20 -5.38 -9.28 4.91
N GLY A 21 -4.60 -8.32 4.37
CA GLY A 21 -3.59 -8.45 3.33
C GLY A 21 -4.09 -8.32 1.89
N LYS A 22 -5.15 -7.54 1.69
CA LYS A 22 -5.57 -7.05 0.38
C LYS A 22 -4.62 -5.97 -0.11
N LYS A 23 -4.38 -5.96 -1.43
CA LYS A 23 -3.65 -4.89 -2.11
C LYS A 23 -4.51 -3.64 -2.14
N VAL A 24 -3.93 -2.48 -1.80
CA VAL A 24 -4.65 -1.19 -1.79
C VAL A 24 -3.84 -0.09 -2.44
N LYS A 25 -4.54 0.86 -3.06
CA LYS A 25 -3.97 2.08 -3.63
C LYS A 25 -4.62 3.28 -2.98
N PHE A 26 -3.80 4.19 -2.44
CA PHE A 26 -4.30 5.47 -1.98
C PHE A 26 -4.79 6.31 -3.17
N LEU A 27 -6.00 6.87 -3.05
CA LEU A 27 -6.64 7.67 -4.09
C LEU A 27 -6.62 9.17 -3.78
N GLY A 28 -6.61 9.51 -2.49
CA GLY A 28 -6.63 10.90 -2.06
C GLY A 28 -7.31 11.09 -0.72
N LYS A 29 -7.21 12.30 -0.19
CA LYS A 29 -7.88 12.73 1.02
C LYS A 29 -9.03 13.65 0.65
N ASP A 30 -10.18 13.44 1.27
CA ASP A 30 -11.34 14.30 1.19
C ASP A 30 -11.46 15.10 2.50
N ASP A 31 -11.03 16.36 2.43
CA ASP A 31 -11.09 17.31 3.54
C ASP A 31 -12.52 17.81 3.81
N SER A 32 -13.45 17.64 2.85
CA SER A 32 -14.85 18.07 3.02
C SER A 32 -15.66 17.13 3.93
N ILE A 33 -15.21 15.87 4.07
CA ILE A 33 -15.84 14.85 4.90
C ILE A 33 -14.88 14.43 6.02
N LYS A 34 -14.83 15.20 7.12
CA LYS A 34 -14.12 14.84 8.38
C LYS A 34 -12.75 14.17 8.15
N ASP A 35 -11.89 14.79 7.32
CA ASP A 35 -10.53 14.30 7.01
C ASP A 35 -10.48 12.81 6.64
N THR A 36 -11.22 12.41 5.60
CA THR A 36 -11.33 11.00 5.19
C THR A 36 -10.34 10.66 4.10
N PHE A 37 -9.64 9.52 4.22
CA PHE A 37 -8.69 9.01 3.23
C PHE A 37 -9.35 7.93 2.38
N TRP A 38 -9.28 8.03 1.07
CA TRP A 38 -9.89 7.07 0.15
C TRP A 38 -8.87 6.11 -0.43
N TYR A 39 -9.26 4.85 -0.50
CA TYR A 39 -8.45 3.76 -1.03
C TYR A 39 -9.24 2.94 -2.05
N CYS A 40 -8.58 2.56 -3.14
CA CYS A 40 -9.02 1.48 -4.01
C CYS A 40 -8.47 0.17 -3.44
N ILE A 41 -9.34 -0.82 -3.29
CA ILE A 41 -9.00 -2.17 -2.89
C ILE A 41 -8.98 -3.05 -4.13
N TYR A 42 -8.04 -3.99 -4.19
CA TYR A 42 -7.91 -4.89 -5.33
C TYR A 42 -8.13 -6.34 -4.90
N THR A 43 -8.68 -7.12 -5.83
CA THR A 43 -8.68 -8.58 -5.74
C THR A 43 -7.27 -9.12 -5.94
N ALA A 44 -7.07 -10.40 -5.63
CA ALA A 44 -5.79 -11.07 -5.85
C ALA A 44 -5.37 -11.09 -7.34
N ASP A 45 -6.33 -11.00 -8.26
CA ASP A 45 -6.10 -10.95 -9.70
C ASP A 45 -5.86 -9.51 -10.22
N ASN A 46 -5.61 -8.56 -9.31
CA ASN A 46 -5.41 -7.13 -9.58
C ASN A 46 -6.62 -6.42 -10.23
N LEU A 47 -7.83 -6.96 -10.09
CA LEU A 47 -9.05 -6.24 -10.46
C LEU A 47 -9.47 -5.31 -9.31
N VAL A 48 -10.16 -4.22 -9.62
CA VAL A 48 -10.75 -3.35 -8.59
C VAL A 48 -11.86 -4.12 -7.87
N ASP A 49 -11.76 -4.23 -6.55
CA ASP A 49 -12.72 -4.90 -5.69
C ASP A 49 -13.70 -3.90 -5.08
N ASP A 50 -13.17 -2.85 -4.42
CA ASP A 50 -13.98 -1.87 -3.70
C ASP A 50 -13.26 -0.52 -3.55
N PHE A 51 -14.00 0.51 -3.13
CA PHE A 51 -13.52 1.83 -2.74
C PHE A 51 -13.88 2.12 -1.30
N MET A 52 -12.89 2.35 -0.45
CA MET A 52 -13.10 2.38 0.99
C MET A 52 -12.51 3.63 1.66
N ALA A 53 -13.27 4.18 2.59
CA ALA A 53 -12.98 5.40 3.35
C ALA A 53 -12.32 5.10 4.71
N TYR A 54 -11.20 5.75 5.00
CA TYR A 54 -10.38 5.59 6.20
C TYR A 54 -10.33 6.89 7.01
N LYS A 55 -10.17 6.77 8.33
CA LYS A 55 -10.12 7.94 9.23
C LYS A 55 -8.72 8.49 9.44
N THR A 56 -7.71 7.66 9.23
CA THR A 56 -6.32 8.11 9.10
C THR A 56 -5.74 7.45 7.87
N LEU A 57 -4.52 7.82 7.50
CA LEU A 57 -3.84 7.21 6.36
C LEU A 57 -3.80 5.68 6.44
N ALA A 58 -3.72 5.11 7.64
CA ALA A 58 -3.54 3.66 7.82
C ALA A 58 -4.69 2.96 8.55
N LYS A 59 -5.63 3.70 9.15
CA LYS A 59 -6.69 3.10 9.99
C LYS A 59 -8.09 3.41 9.48
N ARG A 60 -8.91 2.37 9.41
CA ARG A 60 -10.32 2.46 9.01
C ARG A 60 -11.15 3.24 10.04
N TYR A 61 -10.87 3.02 11.32
CA TYR A 61 -11.45 3.72 12.46
C TYR A 61 -10.35 4.18 13.42
N THR A 62 -10.59 5.25 14.18
CA THR A 62 -9.60 5.81 15.11
C THR A 62 -9.45 5.01 16.41
N ASN A 63 -10.51 4.30 16.81
CA ASN A 63 -10.60 3.76 18.18
C ASN A 63 -10.28 2.27 18.28
N ASN A 64 -10.35 1.54 17.16
CA ASN A 64 -10.12 0.10 17.10
C ASN A 64 -9.23 -0.23 15.90
N GLU A 65 -8.38 -1.24 16.05
CA GLU A 65 -7.69 -1.82 14.90
C GLU A 65 -8.67 -2.71 14.12
N THR A 66 -8.57 -2.73 12.79
CA THR A 66 -9.45 -3.54 11.94
C THR A 66 -8.71 -4.29 10.85
N ARG A 67 -9.37 -5.29 10.26
CA ARG A 67 -8.82 -6.12 9.19
C ARG A 67 -8.44 -5.31 7.95
N PHE A 68 -9.08 -4.16 7.79
CA PHE A 68 -8.82 -3.23 6.69
C PHE A 68 -7.62 -2.32 6.95
N ASP A 69 -7.11 -2.19 8.17
CA ASP A 69 -6.01 -1.27 8.46
C ASP A 69 -4.77 -1.58 7.62
N ILE A 70 -4.11 -0.54 7.11
CA ILE A 70 -2.93 -0.68 6.26
C ILE A 70 -1.71 -0.86 7.16
N VAL A 71 -1.02 -1.98 7.00
CA VAL A 71 0.07 -2.39 7.90
C VAL A 71 1.44 -2.32 7.25
N GLY A 72 1.52 -2.14 5.93
CA GLY A 72 2.79 -1.99 5.21
C GLY A 72 2.60 -1.76 3.71
N LEU A 73 3.68 -1.96 2.96
CA LEU A 73 3.69 -1.90 1.50
C LEU A 73 3.37 -3.27 0.88
N TRP A 74 2.64 -3.23 -0.23
CA TRP A 74 2.41 -4.41 -1.07
C TRP A 74 3.71 -4.82 -1.75
N GLN A 75 4.03 -6.12 -1.71
CA GLN A 75 5.14 -6.69 -2.47
C GLN A 75 4.59 -7.39 -3.72
N GLU A 76 5.15 -7.07 -4.89
CA GLU A 76 4.80 -7.73 -6.15
C GLU A 76 5.15 -9.23 -6.08
N LYS A 77 4.09 -10.06 -6.07
CA LYS A 77 4.05 -11.52 -6.03
C LYS A 77 4.59 -12.16 -4.74
N PRO A 78 3.74 -12.87 -3.97
CA PRO A 78 4.26 -13.76 -2.95
C PRO A 78 5.11 -14.86 -3.58
N GLU A 79 6.06 -15.39 -2.80
CA GLU A 79 6.74 -16.62 -3.23
C GLU A 79 5.68 -17.70 -3.48
N PRO A 80 5.79 -18.51 -4.55
CA PRO A 80 4.83 -19.58 -4.81
C PRO A 80 4.67 -20.48 -3.59
N PHE A 81 3.46 -21.00 -3.37
CA PHE A 81 3.18 -21.88 -2.25
C PHE A 81 4.06 -23.13 -2.32
N ASP A 82 4.77 -23.39 -1.21
CA ASP A 82 5.66 -24.53 -1.04
C ASP A 82 5.17 -25.36 0.16
N LEU A 83 4.64 -26.55 -0.13
CA LEU A 83 4.06 -27.43 0.87
C LEU A 83 5.10 -27.96 1.85
N GLU A 84 6.31 -28.27 1.38
CA GLU A 84 7.37 -28.81 2.23
C GLU A 84 7.81 -27.78 3.26
N LYS A 85 8.03 -26.53 2.82
CA LYS A 85 8.36 -25.42 3.72
C LYS A 85 7.23 -25.11 4.70
N ALA A 86 5.99 -25.10 4.23
CA ALA A 86 4.84 -24.87 5.09
C ALA A 86 4.74 -25.92 6.21
N LEU A 87 4.96 -27.20 5.88
CA LEU A 87 4.98 -28.29 6.87
C LEU A 87 6.23 -28.27 7.77
N ALA A 88 7.32 -27.65 7.33
CA ALA A 88 8.49 -27.36 8.17
C ALA A 88 8.26 -26.20 9.15
N GLY A 89 7.08 -25.56 9.11
CA GLY A 89 6.68 -24.50 10.04
C GLY A 89 6.86 -23.08 9.49
N GLU A 90 7.24 -22.92 8.21
CA GLU A 90 7.25 -21.61 7.57
C GLU A 90 5.80 -21.12 7.32
N PRO A 91 5.51 -19.83 7.56
CA PRO A 91 4.17 -19.30 7.39
C PRO A 91 3.78 -19.15 5.91
N VAL A 92 2.48 -19.18 5.64
CA VAL A 92 1.90 -19.01 4.31
C VAL A 92 1.04 -17.75 4.24
N LEU A 93 0.89 -17.20 3.04
CA LEU A 93 0.07 -16.04 2.71
C LEU A 93 -1.27 -16.49 2.11
N LEU A 94 -2.38 -16.05 2.70
CA LEU A 94 -3.72 -16.29 2.18
C LEU A 94 -4.12 -15.23 1.14
N ARG A 95 -5.26 -15.41 0.46
CA ARG A 95 -5.69 -14.56 -0.67
C ARG A 95 -6.27 -13.20 -0.28
N ASP A 96 -7.27 -13.18 0.59
CA ASP A 96 -6.96 -12.82 1.96
C ASP A 96 -5.92 -11.73 2.10
N GLY A 97 -4.73 -12.28 2.33
CA GLY A 97 -3.45 -11.72 2.73
C GLY A 97 -3.16 -11.88 4.22
N SER A 98 -3.96 -12.69 4.93
CA SER A 98 -3.68 -13.11 6.30
C SER A 98 -2.49 -14.07 6.32
N LYS A 99 -1.84 -14.13 7.49
CA LYS A 99 -0.77 -15.09 7.78
C LYS A 99 -1.38 -16.37 8.33
N ALA A 100 -0.95 -17.52 7.83
CA ALA A 100 -1.36 -18.83 8.36
C ALA A 100 -0.16 -19.76 8.58
N TYR A 101 -0.37 -20.77 9.43
CA TYR A 101 0.61 -21.84 9.70
C TYR A 101 -0.02 -23.20 9.49
N ILE A 102 0.70 -24.09 8.82
CA ILE A 102 0.29 -25.48 8.62
C ILE A 102 1.04 -26.34 9.63
N PHE A 103 0.31 -27.17 10.38
CA PHE A 103 0.90 -28.03 11.41
C PHE A 103 0.92 -29.49 11.02
N HIS A 104 0.00 -29.90 10.15
CA HIS A 104 -0.15 -31.30 9.82
C HIS A 104 -0.76 -31.50 8.43
N CYS A 105 -0.35 -32.57 7.77
CA CYS A 105 -1.00 -33.12 6.59
C CYS A 105 -1.49 -34.53 6.93
N ILE A 106 -2.81 -34.74 6.87
CA ILE A 106 -3.40 -36.07 7.07
C ILE A 106 -2.89 -37.00 5.95
N ASN A 107 -2.57 -38.24 6.29
CA ASN A 107 -2.00 -39.18 5.32
C ASN A 107 -2.98 -39.51 4.16
N ASP A 108 -2.41 -39.87 3.01
CA ASP A 108 -3.18 -40.11 1.78
C ASP A 108 -4.08 -41.35 1.84
N GLU A 109 -3.69 -42.37 2.60
CA GLU A 109 -4.48 -43.60 2.72
C GLU A 109 -5.79 -43.36 3.47
N PHE A 110 -5.71 -42.67 4.60
CA PHE A 110 -6.84 -42.29 5.44
C PHE A 110 -7.77 -41.33 4.69
N THR A 111 -7.21 -40.31 4.03
CA THR A 111 -8.01 -39.32 3.31
C THR A 111 -8.73 -39.92 2.10
N LYS A 112 -8.09 -40.86 1.36
CA LYS A 112 -8.75 -41.64 0.30
C LYS A 112 -9.88 -42.50 0.84
N LYS A 113 -9.64 -43.23 1.94
CA LYS A 113 -10.64 -44.10 2.57
C LYS A 113 -11.89 -43.34 3.04
N HIS A 114 -11.71 -42.10 3.48
CA HIS A 114 -12.77 -41.27 4.07
C HIS A 114 -13.22 -40.10 3.18
N ASN A 115 -12.75 -40.04 1.93
CA ASN A 115 -13.08 -39.00 0.95
C ASN A 115 -12.84 -37.56 1.45
N ILE A 116 -11.69 -37.31 2.06
CA ILE A 116 -11.30 -36.01 2.63
C ILE A 116 -10.50 -35.21 1.59
N GLY A 117 -11.07 -34.12 1.08
CA GLY A 117 -10.41 -33.23 0.11
C GLY A 117 -9.46 -32.19 0.70
N TYR A 118 -9.59 -31.88 1.99
CA TYR A 118 -8.83 -30.83 2.69
C TYR A 118 -7.92 -31.44 3.75
N GLN A 119 -6.74 -31.89 3.32
CA GLN A 119 -5.82 -32.72 4.11
C GLN A 119 -4.87 -31.90 5.00
N LEU A 120 -4.63 -30.63 4.66
CA LEU A 120 -3.76 -29.75 5.43
C LEU A 120 -4.54 -29.16 6.59
N LEU A 121 -3.99 -29.24 7.81
CA LEU A 121 -4.56 -28.65 9.01
C LEU A 121 -3.66 -27.54 9.51
N GLY A 122 -4.25 -26.39 9.81
CA GLY A 122 -3.51 -25.22 10.23
C GLY A 122 -4.36 -24.18 10.94
N VAL A 123 -3.74 -23.04 11.22
CA VAL A 123 -4.38 -21.89 11.86
C VAL A 123 -4.15 -20.63 11.04
N ILE A 124 -5.19 -19.81 10.94
CA ILE A 124 -5.06 -18.42 10.50
C ILE A 124 -4.77 -17.56 11.73
N VAL A 125 -3.70 -16.78 11.67
CA VAL A 125 -3.33 -15.85 12.73
C VAL A 125 -3.96 -14.50 12.41
N ASP A 126 -5.09 -14.21 13.06
CA ASP A 126 -5.64 -12.87 13.06
C ASP A 126 -4.76 -11.96 13.93
N SER A 127 -4.10 -10.99 13.29
CA SER A 127 -3.20 -10.06 13.98
C SER A 127 -3.90 -8.98 14.79
N LEU A 128 -5.25 -8.98 14.88
CA LEU A 128 -6.04 -7.98 15.61
C LEU A 128 -6.61 -8.48 16.91
N GLU A 129 -7.22 -9.66 16.90
CA GLU A 129 -8.02 -10.15 18.03
C GLU A 129 -7.35 -11.30 18.77
N GLY A 130 -6.16 -11.74 18.32
CA GLY A 130 -5.51 -12.93 18.85
C GLY A 130 -6.33 -14.22 18.63
N LYS A 131 -7.37 -14.15 17.79
CA LYS A 131 -8.22 -15.28 17.46
C LYS A 131 -7.49 -16.20 16.50
N GLN A 132 -7.34 -17.44 16.95
CA GLN A 132 -6.78 -18.53 16.19
C GLN A 132 -7.94 -19.30 15.56
N LEU A 133 -8.07 -19.20 14.25
CA LEU A 133 -9.09 -19.95 13.51
C LEU A 133 -8.46 -21.19 12.90
N THR A 134 -8.81 -22.36 13.43
CA THR A 134 -8.43 -23.63 12.81
C THR A 134 -9.13 -23.77 11.46
N ARG A 135 -8.36 -24.15 10.44
CA ARG A 135 -8.82 -24.30 9.07
C ARG A 135 -8.13 -25.49 8.42
N SER A 136 -8.72 -25.94 7.33
CA SER A 136 -8.18 -27.00 6.49
C SER A 136 -8.13 -26.60 5.03
N TRP A 137 -7.09 -27.07 4.33
CA TRP A 137 -6.86 -26.79 2.91
C TRP A 137 -6.54 -28.06 2.14
N ALA A 138 -6.78 -28.05 0.84
CA ALA A 138 -6.25 -29.05 -0.07
C ALA A 138 -4.72 -28.93 -0.14
N LYS A 139 -4.02 -29.98 -0.61
CA LYS A 139 -2.56 -29.92 -0.84
C LYS A 139 -2.13 -28.84 -1.84
N SER A 140 -3.06 -28.37 -2.68
CA SER A 140 -2.86 -27.23 -3.58
C SER A 140 -2.93 -25.87 -2.87
N GLY A 141 -3.33 -25.84 -1.60
CA GLY A 141 -3.57 -24.61 -0.86
C GLY A 141 -5.00 -24.06 -0.99
N ILE A 142 -5.87 -24.73 -1.74
CA ILE A 142 -7.27 -24.29 -1.92
C ILE A 142 -8.07 -24.55 -0.64
N PHE A 143 -8.77 -23.52 -0.17
CA PHE A 143 -9.59 -23.61 1.05
C PHE A 143 -10.99 -24.18 0.79
N ASN A 144 -11.61 -23.78 -0.32
CA ASN A 144 -12.95 -24.25 -0.69
C ASN A 144 -13.14 -24.18 -2.21
N GLU A 145 -13.29 -25.34 -2.85
CA GLU A 145 -13.49 -25.44 -4.31
C GLU A 145 -14.90 -24.99 -4.79
N VAL A 146 -15.87 -24.86 -3.87
CA VAL A 146 -17.28 -24.57 -4.20
C VAL A 146 -17.63 -23.09 -4.04
N ASN A 147 -16.82 -22.31 -3.33
CA ASN A 147 -17.10 -20.90 -3.06
C ASN A 147 -16.47 -19.99 -4.13
N PRO A 148 -17.23 -19.09 -4.79
CA PRO A 148 -16.66 -18.08 -5.70
C PRO A 148 -15.78 -17.04 -5.00
N TYR A 149 -15.73 -17.03 -3.66
CA TYR A 149 -14.88 -16.16 -2.85
C TYR A 149 -13.77 -16.96 -2.14
N PRO A 150 -12.62 -17.19 -2.80
CA PRO A 150 -11.50 -17.98 -2.30
C PRO A 150 -10.61 -17.20 -1.31
N ASP A 151 -11.19 -16.41 -0.42
CA ASP A 151 -10.46 -15.46 0.45
C ASP A 151 -9.38 -16.15 1.29
N PHE A 152 -9.59 -17.40 1.69
CA PHE A 152 -8.62 -18.14 2.50
C PHE A 152 -7.73 -19.10 1.71
N ASP A 153 -7.73 -19.06 0.38
CA ASP A 153 -6.77 -19.83 -0.40
C ASP A 153 -5.35 -19.43 -0.05
N ILE A 154 -4.46 -20.40 0.07
CA ILE A 154 -3.02 -20.16 0.15
C ILE A 154 -2.54 -19.78 -1.24
N ILE A 155 -2.06 -18.54 -1.39
CA ILE A 155 -1.57 -18.01 -2.66
C ILE A 155 -0.04 -17.90 -2.70
N GLY A 156 0.63 -18.20 -1.58
CA GLY A 156 2.08 -18.20 -1.53
C GLY A 156 2.67 -18.41 -0.14
N MET A 157 3.99 -18.35 -0.06
CA MET A 157 4.72 -18.30 1.21
C MET A 157 4.69 -16.89 1.80
N TRP A 158 4.54 -16.80 3.13
CA TRP A 158 4.56 -15.51 3.82
C TRP A 158 5.98 -14.98 3.89
N LYS A 159 6.19 -13.77 3.36
CA LYS A 159 7.42 -13.00 3.56
C LYS A 159 7.19 -11.95 4.63
N GLU A 160 8.11 -11.85 5.57
CA GLU A 160 8.10 -10.71 6.48
C GLU A 160 8.22 -9.42 5.65
N PRO A 161 7.36 -8.41 5.90
CA PRO A 161 7.43 -7.14 5.22
C PRO A 161 8.83 -6.55 5.39
N LYS A 162 9.62 -6.52 4.32
CA LYS A 162 10.89 -5.81 4.34
C LYS A 162 10.56 -4.32 4.29
N PRO A 163 11.07 -3.48 5.20
CA PRO A 163 11.02 -2.04 5.01
C PRO A 163 11.72 -1.76 3.68
N GLN A 164 10.96 -1.28 2.69
CA GLN A 164 11.56 -0.89 1.42
C GLN A 164 12.30 0.41 1.66
N LEU A 165 13.60 0.30 1.94
CA LEU A 165 14.55 1.35 1.58
C LEU A 165 14.36 1.56 0.08
N SER A 166 13.75 2.67 -0.31
CA SER A 166 13.65 3.07 -1.70
C SER A 166 15.07 3.28 -2.21
N SER A 167 15.62 2.27 -2.88
CA SER A 167 16.87 2.36 -3.64
C SER A 167 16.60 3.11 -4.94
N ASN A 168 16.19 4.37 -4.77
CA ASN A 168 16.17 5.48 -5.71
C ASN A 168 15.87 6.71 -4.86
N SER A 169 16.80 7.08 -3.98
CA SER A 169 16.84 8.46 -3.51
C SER A 169 17.26 9.34 -4.69
N LEU A 170 16.36 9.57 -5.64
CA LEU A 170 16.33 10.88 -6.28
C LEU A 170 16.21 11.83 -5.11
N GLN A 171 17.31 12.51 -4.76
CA GLN A 171 17.25 13.62 -3.82
C GLN A 171 16.36 14.66 -4.50
N LEU A 172 15.06 14.57 -4.21
CA LEU A 172 14.12 15.52 -4.76
C LEU A 172 14.59 16.91 -4.33
N PRO A 173 14.59 17.87 -5.27
CA PRO A 173 14.87 19.24 -4.96
C PRO A 173 14.10 19.69 -3.72
N LYS A 174 14.82 20.29 -2.77
CA LYS A 174 14.20 20.82 -1.57
C LYS A 174 13.61 22.19 -1.92
N PRO A 175 12.32 22.43 -1.64
CA PRO A 175 11.76 23.76 -1.79
C PRO A 175 12.44 24.74 -0.83
N LEU A 176 12.43 26.02 -1.19
CA LEU A 176 12.94 27.08 -0.35
C LEU A 176 12.07 27.25 0.90
N THR A 177 12.72 27.43 2.05
CA THR A 177 12.06 27.57 3.36
C THR A 177 12.26 28.95 3.97
N SER A 178 12.96 29.84 3.28
CA SER A 178 13.23 31.20 3.72
C SER A 178 12.82 32.21 2.65
N PRO A 179 12.36 33.41 3.03
CA PRO A 179 12.04 34.48 2.09
C PRO A 179 13.20 34.81 1.16
N LEU A 180 12.87 35.18 -0.07
CA LEU A 180 13.82 35.69 -1.05
C LEU A 180 13.96 37.22 -0.94
N ASN A 181 14.94 37.80 -1.62
CA ASN A 181 15.01 39.26 -1.72
C ASN A 181 13.96 39.77 -2.71
N THR A 182 13.48 40.99 -2.48
CA THR A 182 12.58 41.67 -3.43
C THR A 182 13.21 41.76 -4.82
N GLY A 183 12.53 41.21 -5.82
CA GLY A 183 12.97 41.13 -7.20
C GLY A 183 13.53 39.77 -7.63
N ASP A 184 13.86 38.88 -6.67
CA ASP A 184 14.39 37.54 -6.97
C ASP A 184 13.35 36.69 -7.69
N GLY A 185 13.79 36.00 -8.75
CA GLY A 185 12.94 35.07 -9.51
C GLY A 185 12.76 33.75 -8.78
N TYR A 186 11.57 33.17 -8.87
CA TYR A 186 11.29 31.83 -8.36
C TYR A 186 10.26 31.08 -9.20
N PHE A 187 10.27 29.76 -9.09
CA PHE A 187 9.37 28.88 -9.83
C PHE A 187 8.42 28.16 -8.88
N THR A 188 7.19 27.93 -9.35
CA THR A 188 6.18 27.16 -8.61
C THR A 188 5.56 26.08 -9.49
N LEU A 189 5.21 24.97 -8.87
CA LEU A 189 4.36 23.95 -9.47
C LEU A 189 2.89 24.27 -9.20
N THR A 190 2.09 24.38 -10.26
CA THR A 190 0.63 24.52 -10.17
C THR A 190 -0.07 23.44 -11.01
N THR A 191 -1.37 23.29 -10.80
CA THR A 191 -2.21 22.42 -11.63
C THR A 191 -3.32 23.24 -12.28
N THR A 192 -3.39 23.19 -13.60
CA THR A 192 -4.43 23.87 -14.37
C THR A 192 -5.08 22.87 -15.32
N GLY A 193 -6.39 22.67 -15.21
CA GLY A 193 -7.12 21.74 -16.08
C GLY A 193 -6.63 20.28 -16.02
N GLY A 194 -6.12 19.84 -14.86
CA GLY A 194 -5.59 18.48 -14.68
C GLY A 194 -4.17 18.25 -15.21
N LYS A 195 -3.48 19.31 -15.66
CA LYS A 195 -2.07 19.27 -16.08
C LYS A 195 -1.17 19.98 -15.07
N TYR A 196 0.07 19.52 -14.96
CA TYR A 196 1.12 20.22 -14.21
C TYR A 196 1.66 21.40 -15.02
N VAL A 197 1.66 22.58 -14.43
CA VAL A 197 2.15 23.83 -15.03
C VAL A 197 3.27 24.37 -14.16
N ILE A 198 4.34 24.85 -14.82
CA ILE A 198 5.45 25.50 -14.14
C ILE A 198 5.30 27.01 -14.34
N ASP A 199 5.01 27.73 -13.26
CA ASP A 199 4.87 29.18 -13.28
C ASP A 199 6.16 29.85 -12.80
N SER A 200 6.51 30.98 -13.43
CA SER A 200 7.64 31.82 -13.07
C SER A 200 7.16 33.12 -12.45
N TRP A 201 7.72 33.48 -11.30
CA TRP A 201 7.33 34.65 -10.52
C TRP A 201 8.54 35.48 -10.11
N LYS A 202 8.26 36.66 -9.54
CA LYS A 202 9.25 37.49 -8.84
C LYS A 202 8.78 37.76 -7.42
N TRP A 203 9.67 37.54 -6.46
CA TRP A 203 9.40 37.82 -5.05
C TRP A 203 9.19 39.32 -4.87
N ASN A 204 8.05 39.70 -4.31
CA ASN A 204 7.72 41.09 -4.01
C ASN A 204 7.17 41.26 -2.60
N ASP A 205 7.48 40.31 -1.71
CA ASP A 205 7.00 40.27 -0.33
C ASP A 205 5.46 40.33 -0.21
N LYS A 206 4.76 39.81 -1.23
CA LYS A 206 3.29 39.81 -1.28
C LYS A 206 2.72 38.64 -0.50
N THR A 207 1.46 38.75 -0.09
CA THR A 207 0.71 37.68 0.57
C THR A 207 0.76 36.35 -0.22
N SER A 208 0.77 36.40 -1.56
CA SER A 208 0.92 35.22 -2.41
C SER A 208 2.30 34.57 -2.31
N ASP A 209 3.37 35.36 -2.24
CA ASP A 209 4.75 34.88 -2.11
C ASP A 209 4.92 34.11 -0.80
N HIS A 210 4.42 34.71 0.29
CA HIS A 210 4.40 34.07 1.61
C HIS A 210 3.52 32.82 1.65
N ALA A 211 2.41 32.79 0.92
CA ALA A 211 1.56 31.61 0.81
C ALA A 211 2.27 30.47 0.08
N PHE A 212 3.00 30.75 -1.01
CA PHE A 212 3.79 29.74 -1.71
C PHE A 212 4.97 29.25 -0.87
N LEU A 213 5.64 30.15 -0.16
CA LEU A 213 6.75 29.81 0.74
C LEU A 213 6.29 28.91 1.88
N ARG A 214 5.21 29.29 2.59
CA ARG A 214 4.65 28.51 3.69
C ARG A 214 4.22 27.12 3.25
N ASN A 215 3.72 26.99 2.02
CA ASN A 215 3.28 25.73 1.45
C ASN A 215 4.42 24.92 0.80
N SER A 216 5.69 25.37 0.93
CA SER A 216 6.86 24.69 0.36
C SER A 216 6.75 24.47 -1.16
N ARG A 217 6.26 25.48 -1.88
CA ARG A 217 6.02 25.43 -3.34
C ARG A 217 7.01 26.24 -4.18
N ILE A 218 8.01 26.84 -3.55
CA ILE A 218 8.97 27.72 -4.19
C ILE A 218 10.25 26.95 -4.48
N TYR A 219 10.68 26.95 -5.74
CA TYR A 219 11.93 26.39 -6.20
C TYR A 219 12.76 27.47 -6.88
N LYS A 220 14.09 27.32 -6.84
CA LYS A 220 15.01 28.33 -7.37
C LYS A 220 15.13 28.22 -8.89
N THR A 221 14.95 27.02 -9.44
CA THR A 221 15.11 26.74 -10.87
C THR A 221 13.91 25.97 -11.44
N LYS A 222 13.72 26.07 -12.77
CA LYS A 222 12.67 25.32 -13.49
C LYS A 222 12.96 23.81 -13.45
N GLU A 223 14.23 23.44 -13.55
CA GLU A 223 14.71 22.05 -13.54
C GLU A 223 14.35 21.33 -12.24
N GLU A 224 14.43 22.04 -11.10
CA GLU A 224 14.00 21.50 -9.82
C GLU A 224 12.50 21.16 -9.81
N VAL A 225 11.67 22.01 -10.43
CA VAL A 225 10.23 21.75 -10.57
C VAL A 225 9.96 20.57 -11.50
N ILE A 226 10.73 20.44 -12.59
CA ILE A 226 10.63 19.31 -13.53
C ILE A 226 10.94 17.99 -12.80
N GLN A 227 12.03 17.91 -12.04
CA GLN A 227 12.38 16.70 -11.28
C GLN A 227 11.27 16.29 -10.32
N VAL A 228 10.59 17.27 -9.70
CA VAL A 228 9.42 17.02 -8.85
C VAL A 228 8.24 16.47 -9.67
N ILE A 229 7.94 17.04 -10.84
CA ILE A 229 6.85 16.53 -11.71
C ILE A 229 7.14 15.11 -12.20
N GLU A 230 8.36 14.83 -12.65
CA GLU A 230 8.75 13.51 -13.16
C GLU A 230 8.71 12.45 -12.06
N ALA A 231 9.12 12.79 -10.84
CA ALA A 231 9.00 11.91 -9.68
C ALA A 231 7.54 11.63 -9.30
N ILE A 232 6.65 12.61 -9.41
CA ILE A 232 5.22 12.45 -9.13
C ILE A 232 4.53 11.59 -10.21
N THR A 233 4.87 11.82 -11.47
CA THR A 233 4.15 11.21 -12.61
C THR A 233 4.76 9.88 -13.08
N GLY A 234 6.03 9.62 -12.76
CA GLY A 234 6.80 8.53 -13.33
C GLY A 234 7.02 8.66 -14.84
N LYS A 235 6.84 9.87 -15.41
CA LYS A 235 6.95 10.17 -16.84
C LYS A 235 7.80 11.42 -17.03
N GLN A 236 8.48 11.51 -18.18
CA GLN A 236 9.25 12.70 -18.55
C GLN A 236 8.32 13.91 -18.71
N TYR A 237 8.74 15.09 -18.24
CA TYR A 237 7.96 16.31 -18.40
C TYR A 237 7.99 16.78 -19.87
N GLU A 238 6.82 17.06 -20.42
CA GLU A 238 6.68 17.66 -21.75
C GLU A 238 6.03 19.04 -21.61
N ASP A 239 6.74 20.10 -22.01
CA ASP A 239 6.22 21.47 -22.08
C ASP A 239 5.11 21.49 -23.15
N ARG A 240 3.84 21.38 -22.74
CA ARG A 240 2.67 21.35 -23.64
C ARG A 240 1.62 22.38 -23.28
#